data_AF-A0A2R6F8Q0-F1
#
_entry.id   AF-A0A2R6F8Q0-F1
#
_cell.length_a   1.000
_cell.length_b   1.000
_cell.length_c   1.000
_cell.angle_alpha   90.00
_cell.angle_beta   90.00
_cell.angle_gamma   90.00
#
_symmetry.space_group_name_H-M   'P 1'
#
loop_
_entity.id
_entity.type
_entity.pdbx_description
1 polymer ?
#
loop_
_entity_poly.entity_id
_entity_poly.type
_entity_poly.pdbx_seq_one_letter_code
_entity_poly.pdbx_strand_id
1 'polypeptide(L)'
;MSVAHPLATDATDATDTTDAEDTPALDDRDRRALLEAMAVDPIAPGMYSVRKEDGTEYIVDVDGNACTCPDFQYREVECKHLRRARLEAGDADVDTATAQVETAIDAADELIDDLAARRADLVRLRAALARFD
;
A
#
# COMPACT_ATOMS: atom_id res chain seq x y z
N MET A 1 -46.29 -1.03 41.45
CA MET A 1 -45.31 0.00 41.85
C MET A 1 -43.96 -0.51 41.39
N SER A 2 -43.54 -0.09 40.20
CA SER A 2 -42.48 -0.74 39.42
C SER A 2 -41.28 0.17 39.24
N VAL A 3 -40.12 -0.41 39.61
CA VAL A 3 -38.73 -0.21 39.17
C VAL A 3 -38.11 1.18 39.14
N ALA A 4 -37.04 1.30 39.93
CA ALA A 4 -35.97 2.27 39.78
C ALA A 4 -35.23 2.05 38.43
N HIS A 5 -34.93 3.14 37.75
CA HIS A 5 -34.08 3.19 36.56
C HIS A 5 -32.68 3.66 37.01
N PRO A 6 -31.59 2.89 36.79
CA PRO A 6 -30.27 3.41 37.07
C PRO A 6 -29.85 4.43 36.01
N LEU A 7 -29.26 5.52 36.49
CA LEU A 7 -28.68 6.61 35.71
C LEU A 7 -27.56 6.07 34.81
N ALA A 8 -27.69 6.29 33.51
CA ALA A 8 -26.59 6.22 32.58
C ALA A 8 -25.62 7.38 32.89
N THR A 9 -24.38 7.05 33.21
CA THR A 9 -23.28 8.01 33.14
C THR A 9 -22.76 8.03 31.71
N ASP A 10 -22.91 9.18 31.09
CA ASP A 10 -22.34 9.53 29.80
C ASP A 10 -21.24 10.59 30.04
N ALA A 11 -20.14 10.47 29.27
CA ALA A 11 -19.09 11.45 28.96
C ALA A 11 -17.68 10.79 28.94
N THR A 12 -17.13 10.45 27.76
CA THR A 12 -16.18 11.23 26.92
C THR A 12 -14.84 11.57 27.62
N ASP A 13 -13.65 11.53 27.04
CA ASP A 13 -13.15 11.54 25.66
C ASP A 13 -11.63 11.23 25.73
N ALA A 14 -11.16 10.41 24.81
CA ALA A 14 -9.80 10.48 24.25
C ALA A 14 -9.83 9.59 23.00
N THR A 15 -10.56 10.08 22.00
CA THR A 15 -10.26 9.76 20.60
C THR A 15 -8.85 10.26 20.34
N ASP A 16 -7.84 9.40 20.52
CA ASP A 16 -6.54 9.64 19.92
C ASP A 16 -6.49 8.87 18.60
N THR A 17 -7.01 9.59 17.61
CA THR A 17 -6.69 9.49 16.19
C THR A 17 -5.37 8.79 15.94
N THR A 18 -5.47 7.58 15.40
CA THR A 18 -4.46 7.13 14.45
C THR A 18 -5.19 6.47 13.29
N ASP A 19 -6.13 7.22 12.71
CA ASP A 19 -6.18 7.32 11.25
C ASP A 19 -4.95 8.15 10.83
N ALA A 20 -3.74 7.70 11.19
CA ALA A 20 -2.57 8.15 10.45
C ALA A 20 -2.83 7.61 9.06
N GLU A 21 -3.12 8.51 8.14
CA GLU A 21 -3.42 8.21 6.76
C GLU A 21 -2.39 7.18 6.29
N ASP A 22 -2.85 5.94 6.14
CA ASP A 22 -2.11 4.77 5.68
C ASP A 22 -1.83 4.98 4.18
N THR A 23 -1.15 6.09 3.88
CA THR A 23 -0.84 6.53 2.54
C THR A 23 0.30 5.64 2.12
N PRO A 24 0.07 4.70 1.21
CA PRO A 24 1.11 3.77 0.84
C PRO A 24 2.27 4.55 0.21
N ALA A 25 3.51 4.13 0.52
CA ALA A 25 4.73 4.75 0.02
C ALA A 25 4.72 4.95 -1.51
N LEU A 26 4.06 4.03 -2.20
CA LEU A 26 3.81 4.04 -3.63
C LEU A 26 2.31 3.86 -3.87
N ASP A 27 1.79 4.47 -4.94
CA ASP A 27 0.39 4.25 -5.31
C ASP A 27 0.14 2.79 -5.73
N ASP A 28 -1.12 2.36 -5.64
CA ASP A 28 -1.53 0.98 -5.91
C ASP A 28 -1.09 0.47 -7.30
N ARG A 29 -0.99 1.33 -8.32
CA ARG A 29 -0.57 0.92 -9.67
C ARG A 29 0.94 0.71 -9.74
N ASP A 30 1.73 1.55 -9.07
CA ASP A 30 3.18 1.34 -8.95
C ASP A 30 3.50 0.07 -8.19
N ARG A 31 2.82 -0.16 -7.05
CA ARG A 31 2.97 -1.41 -6.30
C ARG A 31 2.69 -2.62 -7.17
N ARG A 32 1.61 -2.59 -7.96
CA ARG A 32 1.25 -3.69 -8.87
C ARG A 32 2.22 -3.83 -10.04
N ALA A 33 2.74 -2.73 -10.56
CA ALA A 33 3.76 -2.75 -11.61
C ALA A 33 5.05 -3.42 -11.13
N LEU A 34 5.44 -3.18 -9.88
CA LEU A 34 6.65 -3.75 -9.28
C LEU A 34 6.47 -5.22 -8.86
N LEU A 35 5.34 -5.56 -8.25
CA LEU A 35 5.17 -6.84 -7.54
C LEU A 35 4.41 -7.92 -8.33
N GLU A 36 3.55 -7.55 -9.28
CA GLU A 36 2.87 -8.59 -10.07
C GLU A 36 3.83 -9.21 -11.09
N ALA A 37 3.75 -10.52 -11.24
CA ALA A 37 4.53 -11.27 -12.22
C ALA A 37 4.12 -10.87 -13.65
N MET A 38 5.00 -10.13 -14.30
CA MET A 38 4.86 -9.69 -15.69
C MET A 38 6.21 -9.83 -16.39
N ALA A 39 6.22 -10.46 -17.55
CA ALA A 39 7.38 -10.48 -18.44
C ALA A 39 7.26 -9.30 -19.42
N VAL A 40 8.35 -8.57 -19.62
CA VAL A 40 8.39 -7.43 -20.53
C VAL A 40 9.45 -7.69 -21.60
N ASP A 41 9.00 -7.82 -22.83
CA ASP A 41 9.85 -8.10 -23.99
C ASP A 41 9.84 -6.87 -24.92
N PRO A 42 11.00 -6.26 -25.25
CA PRO A 42 11.05 -5.18 -26.23
C PRO A 42 10.75 -5.74 -27.62
N ILE A 43 9.81 -5.12 -28.35
CA ILE A 43 9.39 -5.56 -29.70
C ILE A 43 9.79 -4.57 -30.80
N ALA A 44 9.93 -3.29 -30.45
CA ALA A 44 10.48 -2.23 -31.30
C ALA A 44 10.94 -1.07 -30.38
N PRO A 45 11.70 -0.08 -30.90
CA PRO A 45 12.07 1.10 -30.10
C PRO A 45 10.82 1.77 -29.51
N GLY A 46 10.82 2.01 -28.20
CA GLY A 46 9.69 2.59 -27.46
C GLY A 46 8.50 1.64 -27.24
N MET A 47 8.53 0.43 -27.80
CA MET A 47 7.42 -0.52 -27.82
C MET A 47 7.76 -1.83 -27.13
N TYR A 48 6.89 -2.23 -26.22
CA TYR A 48 7.08 -3.39 -25.37
C TYR A 48 5.86 -4.30 -25.40
N SER A 49 6.11 -5.60 -25.37
CA SER A 49 5.10 -6.62 -25.11
C SER A 49 5.13 -6.98 -23.62
N VAL A 50 4.00 -6.82 -22.93
CA VAL A 50 3.86 -7.17 -21.52
C VAL A 50 2.97 -8.39 -21.38
N ARG A 51 3.57 -9.51 -21.00
CA ARG A 51 2.90 -10.81 -20.83
C ARG A 51 2.66 -11.10 -19.35
N LYS A 52 1.41 -11.46 -19.02
CA LYS A 52 1.03 -11.92 -17.69
C LYS A 52 1.16 -13.44 -17.57
N GLU A 53 1.13 -13.93 -16.33
CA GLU A 53 1.12 -15.38 -16.03
C GLU A 53 -0.07 -16.12 -16.65
N ASP A 54 -1.22 -15.46 -16.80
CA ASP A 54 -2.40 -16.05 -17.44
C ASP A 54 -2.27 -16.21 -18.97
N GLY A 55 -1.12 -15.84 -19.54
CA GLY A 55 -0.83 -15.89 -20.97
C GLY A 55 -1.36 -14.69 -21.75
N THR A 56 -2.05 -13.74 -21.09
CA THR A 56 -2.51 -12.52 -21.74
C THR A 56 -1.35 -11.59 -22.03
N GLU A 57 -1.33 -11.02 -23.22
CA GLU A 57 -0.28 -10.14 -23.69
C GLU A 57 -0.87 -8.78 -24.11
N TYR A 58 -0.20 -7.70 -23.72
CA TYR A 58 -0.57 -6.34 -24.09
C TYR A 58 0.62 -5.63 -24.70
N ILE A 59 0.34 -4.78 -25.69
CA ILE A 59 1.34 -3.94 -26.33
C ILE A 59 1.33 -2.59 -25.63
N VAL A 60 2.52 -2.09 -25.31
CA VAL A 60 2.75 -0.85 -24.62
C VAL A 60 3.66 0.02 -25.47
N ASP A 61 3.21 1.24 -25.73
CA ASP A 61 3.98 2.31 -26.34
C ASP A 61 4.38 3.28 -25.22
N VAL A 62 5.64 3.23 -24.82
CA VAL A 62 6.16 4.07 -23.74
C VAL A 62 6.27 5.53 -24.20
N ASP A 63 6.74 5.76 -25.42
CA ASP A 63 6.90 7.09 -26.02
C ASP A 63 5.54 7.76 -26.25
N GLY A 64 4.57 6.99 -26.75
CA GLY A 64 3.20 7.41 -27.00
C GLY A 64 2.30 7.42 -25.76
N ASN A 65 2.81 7.01 -24.59
CA ASN A 65 2.05 6.87 -23.35
C ASN A 65 0.75 6.05 -23.52
N ALA A 66 0.83 4.90 -24.19
CA ALA A 66 -0.34 4.11 -24.56
C ALA A 66 -0.18 2.63 -24.23
N CYS A 67 -1.31 1.97 -23.92
CA CYS A 67 -1.35 0.54 -23.69
C CYS A 67 -2.61 -0.09 -24.30
N THR A 68 -2.50 -1.29 -24.87
CA THR A 68 -3.66 -2.02 -25.41
C THR A 68 -4.50 -2.73 -24.35
N CYS A 69 -4.19 -2.58 -23.06
CA CYS A 69 -4.96 -3.24 -22.01
C CYS A 69 -6.34 -2.57 -21.80
N PRO A 70 -7.35 -3.34 -21.36
CA PRO A 70 -8.68 -2.80 -21.09
C PRO A 70 -8.68 -1.64 -20.08
N ASP A 71 -7.83 -1.70 -19.05
CA ASP A 71 -7.76 -0.66 -18.02
C ASP A 71 -7.37 0.70 -18.64
N PHE A 72 -6.39 0.70 -19.55
CA PHE A 72 -6.03 1.90 -20.29
C PHE A 72 -7.13 2.33 -21.26
N GLN A 73 -7.68 1.40 -22.05
CA GLN A 73 -8.70 1.72 -23.06
C GLN A 73 -9.99 2.30 -22.47
N TYR A 74 -10.38 1.90 -21.26
CA TYR A 74 -11.61 2.39 -20.63
C TYR A 74 -11.40 3.60 -19.72
N ARG A 75 -10.20 3.78 -19.15
CA ARG A 75 -9.96 4.81 -18.12
C ARG A 75 -8.98 5.89 -18.55
N GLU A 76 -8.21 5.67 -19.62
CA GLU A 76 -7.21 6.61 -20.14
C GLU A 76 -6.21 7.08 -19.06
N VAL A 77 -5.87 6.20 -18.13
CA VAL A 77 -4.88 6.42 -17.06
C VAL A 77 -3.64 5.57 -17.29
N GLU A 78 -2.53 5.94 -16.67
CA GLU A 78 -1.31 5.12 -16.68
C GLU A 78 -1.55 3.80 -15.93
N CYS A 79 -1.85 2.77 -16.70
CA CYS A 79 -2.07 1.43 -16.20
C CYS A 79 -0.76 0.82 -15.68
N LYS A 80 -0.88 -0.26 -14.89
CA LYS A 80 0.29 -0.97 -14.35
C LYS A 80 1.25 -1.49 -15.42
N HIS A 81 0.76 -1.78 -16.63
CA HIS A 81 1.59 -2.28 -17.74
C HIS A 81 2.52 -1.21 -18.27
N LEU A 82 2.01 0.02 -18.39
CA LEU A 82 2.78 1.17 -18.84
C LEU A 82 3.85 1.56 -17.82
N ARG A 83 3.48 1.56 -16.53
CA ARG A 83 4.43 1.77 -15.43
C ARG A 83 5.52 0.70 -15.40
N ARG A 84 5.15 -0.58 -15.56
CA ARG A 84 6.11 -1.69 -15.69
C ARG A 84 7.05 -1.48 -16.89
N ALA A 85 6.52 -1.17 -18.07
CA ALA A 85 7.32 -0.99 -19.26
C ALA A 85 8.31 0.17 -19.11
N ARG A 86 7.92 1.27 -18.47
CA ARG A 86 8.82 2.40 -18.17
C ARG A 86 9.95 2.04 -17.23
N LEU A 87 9.68 1.23 -16.21
CA LEU A 87 10.72 0.71 -15.32
C LEU A 87 11.77 -0.08 -16.12
N GLU A 88 11.33 -0.96 -17.02
CA GLU A 88 12.22 -1.78 -17.86
C GLU A 88 12.92 -0.95 -18.96
N ALA A 89 12.28 0.12 -19.44
CA ALA A 89 12.87 1.08 -20.36
C ALA A 89 13.92 1.99 -19.71
N GLY A 90 13.90 2.12 -18.38
CA GLY A 90 14.71 3.09 -17.63
C GLY A 90 14.14 4.51 -17.63
N ASP A 91 12.88 4.68 -18.03
CA ASP A 91 12.19 5.98 -18.09
C ASP A 91 11.47 6.35 -16.78
N ALA A 92 11.47 5.44 -15.81
CA ALA A 92 10.92 5.69 -14.49
C ALA A 92 12.00 6.23 -13.53
N ASP A 93 11.62 7.15 -12.65
CA ASP A 93 12.48 7.65 -11.58
C ASP A 93 12.55 6.63 -10.43
N VAL A 94 13.45 5.65 -10.59
CA VAL A 94 13.64 4.57 -9.61
C VAL A 94 14.28 5.09 -8.33
N ASP A 95 15.12 6.12 -8.40
CA ASP A 95 15.81 6.67 -7.22
C ASP A 95 14.81 7.31 -6.25
N THR A 96 13.86 8.10 -6.78
CA THR A 96 12.78 8.67 -5.96
C THR A 96 11.90 7.58 -5.35
N ALA A 97 11.52 6.57 -6.15
CA ALA A 97 10.70 5.46 -5.66
C ALA A 97 11.41 4.65 -4.57
N THR A 98 12.73 4.42 -4.71
CA THR A 98 13.54 3.76 -3.69
C THR A 98 13.57 4.57 -2.40
N ALA A 99 13.85 5.88 -2.48
CA ALA A 99 13.88 6.74 -1.29
C ALA A 99 12.52 6.79 -0.56
N GLN A 100 11.41 6.78 -1.31
CA GLN A 100 10.06 6.69 -0.74
C GLN A 100 9.84 5.37 0.01
N VAL A 101 10.26 4.25 -0.57
CA VAL A 101 10.14 2.93 0.07
C VAL A 101 11.02 2.84 1.32
N GLU A 102 12.26 3.33 1.28
CA GLU A 102 13.16 3.37 2.43
C GLU A 102 12.57 4.19 3.59
N THR A 103 12.07 5.38 3.28
CA THR A 103 11.38 6.24 4.28
C THR A 103 10.19 5.52 4.92
N ALA A 104 9.42 4.77 4.11
CA ALA A 104 8.26 4.03 4.62
C ALA A 104 8.65 2.80 5.45
N ILE A 105 9.79 2.16 5.15
CA ILE A 105 10.34 1.08 5.98
C ILE A 105 10.73 1.65 7.34
N ASP A 106 11.45 2.77 7.38
CA ASP A 106 11.86 3.41 8.64
C ASP A 106 10.63 3.79 9.49
N ALA A 107 9.60 4.39 8.88
CA ALA A 107 8.36 4.72 9.56
C ALA A 107 7.60 3.48 10.08
N ALA A 108 7.65 2.36 9.34
CA ALA A 108 7.06 1.11 9.78
C ALA A 108 7.82 0.51 10.98
N ASP A 109 9.15 0.60 10.99
CA ASP A 109 9.98 0.15 12.10
C ASP A 109 9.71 0.95 13.37
N GLU A 110 9.57 2.28 13.28
CA GLU A 110 9.16 3.13 14.40
C GLU A 110 7.79 2.72 14.96
N LEU A 111 6.81 2.47 14.08
CA LEU A 111 5.49 2.00 14.49
C LEU A 111 5.53 0.63 15.17
N ILE A 112 6.39 -0.28 14.68
CA ILE A 112 6.58 -1.60 15.28
C ILE A 112 7.14 -1.46 16.71
N ASP A 113 8.11 -0.57 16.92
CA ASP A 113 8.70 -0.31 18.23
C ASP A 113 7.67 0.26 19.22
N ASP A 114 6.85 1.21 18.78
CA ASP A 114 5.75 1.78 19.58
C ASP A 114 4.72 0.72 19.97
N LEU A 115 4.30 -0.11 19.01
CA LEU A 115 3.38 -1.22 19.25
C LEU A 115 3.99 -2.27 20.19
N ALA A 116 5.30 -2.53 20.08
CA ALA A 116 6.02 -3.44 20.96
C ALA A 116 6.06 -2.90 22.40
N ALA A 117 6.33 -1.61 22.58
CA ALA A 117 6.30 -0.94 23.89
C ALA A 117 4.90 -1.01 24.51
N ARG A 118 3.87 -0.66 23.73
CA ARG A 118 2.46 -0.74 24.16
C ARG A 118 2.06 -2.16 24.54
N ARG A 119 2.51 -3.16 23.79
CA ARG A 119 2.28 -4.58 24.12
C ARG A 119 2.96 -4.97 25.43
N ALA A 120 4.20 -4.52 25.68
CA ALA A 120 4.90 -4.80 26.92
C ALA A 120 4.16 -4.24 28.14
N ASP A 121 3.61 -3.03 28.03
CA ASP A 121 2.80 -2.43 29.10
C ASP A 121 1.52 -3.21 29.37
N LEU A 122 0.81 -3.62 28.31
CA LEU A 122 -0.39 -4.45 28.46
C LEU A 122 -0.09 -5.80 29.14
N VAL A 123 1.05 -6.42 28.80
CA VAL A 123 1.50 -7.66 29.46
C VAL A 123 1.79 -7.42 30.94
N ARG A 124 2.44 -6.30 31.30
CA ARG A 124 2.69 -5.94 32.71
C ARG A 124 1.37 -5.72 33.45
N LEU A 125 0.43 -4.98 32.86
CA LEU A 125 -0.89 -4.75 33.45
C LEU A 125 -1.64 -6.06 33.67
N ARG A 126 -1.63 -6.96 32.69
CA ARG A 126 -2.23 -8.30 32.83
C ARG A 126 -1.63 -9.07 34.00
N ALA A 127 -0.30 -9.09 34.13
CA ALA A 127 0.37 -9.75 35.24
C ALA A 127 0.02 -9.10 36.59
N ALA A 128 -0.11 -7.77 36.62
CA ALA A 128 -0.51 -7.03 37.82
C ALA A 128 -1.96 -7.29 38.22
N LEU A 129 -2.85 -7.58 37.27
CA LEU A 129 -4.25 -7.94 37.55
C LEU A 129 -4.38 -9.34 38.15
N ALA A 130 -3.54 -10.29 37.73
CA ALA A 130 -3.56 -11.68 38.22
C ALA A 130 -3.35 -11.84 39.73
N ARG A 131 -2.92 -10.79 40.46
CA ARG A 131 -2.83 -10.79 41.93
C ARG A 131 -4.17 -10.59 42.63
N PHE A 132 -5.21 -10.22 41.88
CA PHE A 132 -6.57 -9.97 42.39
C PHE A 132 -7.55 -11.09 42.05
N ASP A 133 -7.12 -12.07 41.26
CA ASP A 133 -7.83 -13.34 41.02
C ASP A 133 -7.53 -14.34 42.14
#